data_AF-A0A920KP34-F1
#
_entry.id   AF-A0A920KP34-F1
#
_cell.length_a   1.000
_cell.length_b   1.000
_cell.length_c   1.000
_cell.angle_alpha   90.00
_cell.angle_beta   90.00
_cell.angle_gamma   90.00
#
_symmetry.space_group_name_H-M   'P 1'
#
loop_
_entity.id
_entity.type
_entity.pdbx_description
1 polymer ?
#
loop_
_entity_poly.entity_id
_entity_poly.type
_entity_poly.pdbx_seq_one_letter_code
_entity_poly.pdbx_strand_id
1 'polypeptide(L)'
;MGDSLLQMAQAEPETQFVGIEVHRPGVGRLLSQALGLGIGNLRVYAEDAVDVLSHCVAPASLDAVHIFFPDPWHKKRHHKRRLIQPKFVGDLAHLMRERVSSSCDRLDTLCGAYVRRAGCRATAHQRRWRPP
;
A
#
# COMPACT_ATOMS: atom_id res chain seq x y z
N MET A 1 -6.78 -10.71 -7.79
CA MET A 1 -5.59 -10.05 -7.20
C MET A 1 -5.60 -8.64 -7.76
N GLY A 2 -5.92 -7.65 -6.92
CA GLY A 2 -6.14 -6.26 -7.36
C GLY A 2 -7.50 -5.67 -6.97
N ASP A 3 -8.43 -6.46 -6.44
CA ASP A 3 -9.80 -6.02 -6.15
C ASP A 3 -9.85 -4.86 -5.12
N SER A 4 -8.98 -4.89 -4.10
CA SER A 4 -8.86 -3.79 -3.14
C SER A 4 -8.37 -2.49 -3.79
N LEU A 5 -7.41 -2.58 -4.71
CA LEU A 5 -6.89 -1.40 -5.41
C LEU A 5 -7.94 -0.80 -6.35
N LEU A 6 -8.67 -1.67 -7.05
CA LEU A 6 -9.78 -1.29 -7.91
C LEU A 6 -10.88 -0.57 -7.10
N GLN A 7 -11.24 -1.11 -5.93
CA GLN A 7 -12.25 -0.51 -5.05
C GLN A 7 -11.81 0.86 -4.51
N MET A 8 -10.55 1.01 -4.10
CA MET A 8 -10.01 2.30 -3.67
C MET A 8 -10.01 3.33 -4.80
N ALA A 9 -9.58 2.93 -6.01
CA ALA A 9 -9.56 3.81 -7.18
C ALA A 9 -10.96 4.30 -7.58
N GLN A 10 -11.98 3.45 -7.44
CA GLN A 10 -13.37 3.83 -7.66
C GLN A 10 -13.93 4.76 -6.58
N ALA A 11 -13.60 4.49 -5.32
CA ALA A 11 -14.10 5.28 -4.19
C ALA A 11 -13.52 6.70 -4.17
N GLU A 12 -12.30 6.88 -4.69
CA GLU A 12 -11.57 8.15 -4.68
C GLU A 12 -11.06 8.53 -6.08
N PRO A 13 -11.95 8.98 -7.00
CA PRO A 13 -11.57 9.31 -8.38
C PRO A 13 -10.57 10.48 -8.49
N GLU A 14 -10.54 11.36 -7.48
CA GLU A 14 -9.60 12.49 -7.37
C GLU A 14 -8.19 12.05 -6.95
N THR A 15 -8.06 10.88 -6.31
CA THR A 15 -6.78 10.35 -5.83
C THR A 15 -6.12 9.51 -6.93
N GLN A 16 -4.81 9.69 -7.14
CA GLN A 16 -4.04 8.87 -8.08
C GLN A 16 -3.50 7.61 -7.38
N PHE A 17 -3.75 6.45 -7.97
CA PHE A 17 -3.31 5.16 -7.44
C PHE A 17 -2.24 4.52 -8.33
N VAL A 18 -1.24 3.91 -7.70
CA VAL A 18 -0.20 3.11 -8.36
C VAL A 18 -0.21 1.70 -7.75
N GLY A 19 -0.49 0.70 -8.58
CA GLY A 19 -0.32 -0.71 -8.23
C GLY A 19 1.04 -1.22 -8.67
N ILE A 20 1.69 -2.05 -7.84
CA ILE A 20 2.91 -2.76 -8.23
C ILE A 20 2.68 -4.24 -7.97
N GLU A 21 2.81 -5.06 -9.01
CA GLU A 21 2.51 -6.48 -8.97
C GLU A 21 3.40 -7.24 -9.96
N VAL A 22 4.08 -8.30 -9.49
CA VAL A 22 4.95 -9.13 -10.34
C VAL A 22 4.15 -10.16 -11.14
N HIS A 23 2.96 -10.53 -10.66
CA HIS A 23 2.08 -11.50 -11.31
C HIS A 23 1.33 -10.89 -12.50
N ARG A 24 1.95 -10.97 -13.69
CA ARG A 24 1.41 -10.42 -14.96
C ARG A 24 -0.05 -10.81 -15.28
N PRO A 25 -0.51 -12.06 -15.08
CA PRO A 25 -1.93 -12.39 -15.30
C PRO A 25 -2.88 -11.62 -14.38
N GLY A 26 -2.46 -11.36 -13.13
CA GLY A 26 -3.19 -10.53 -12.18
C GLY A 26 -3.29 -9.08 -12.63
N VAL A 27 -2.18 -8.52 -13.13
CA VAL A 27 -2.13 -7.17 -13.72
C VAL A 27 -3.10 -7.05 -14.90
N GLY A 28 -3.10 -8.02 -15.82
CA GLY A 28 -3.99 -8.01 -16.98
C GLY A 28 -5.47 -8.02 -16.58
N ARG A 29 -5.83 -8.84 -15.58
CA ARG A 29 -7.20 -8.87 -15.03
C ARG A 29 -7.59 -7.53 -14.40
N LEU A 30 -6.71 -6.94 -13.58
CA LEU A 30 -6.94 -5.65 -12.94
C LEU A 30 -7.18 -4.55 -13.98
N LEU A 31 -6.32 -4.45 -14.99
CA LEU A 31 -6.45 -3.44 -16.05
C LEU A 31 -7.73 -3.64 -16.88
N SER A 32 -8.10 -4.89 -17.20
CA SER A 32 -9.34 -5.19 -17.91
C SER A 32 -10.57 -4.76 -17.11
N GLN A 33 -10.57 -5.00 -15.79
CA GLN A 33 -11.66 -4.56 -14.91
C GLN A 33 -11.70 -3.03 -14.79
N ALA A 34 -10.54 -2.38 -14.63
CA ALA A 34 -10.43 -0.93 -14.56
C ALA A 34 -10.97 -0.26 -15.84
N LEU A 35 -10.62 -0.80 -17.01
CA LEU A 35 -11.13 -0.32 -18.29
C LEU A 35 -12.65 -0.48 -18.39
N GLY A 36 -13.19 -1.64 -18.02
CA GLY A 36 -14.63 -1.89 -18.03
C GLY A 36 -15.42 -0.99 -17.08
N LEU A 37 -14.77 -0.46 -16.05
CA LEU A 37 -15.36 0.41 -15.03
C LEU A 37 -15.05 1.90 -15.26
N GLY A 38 -14.31 2.25 -16.32
CA GLY A 38 -13.97 3.63 -16.65
C GLY A 38 -12.99 4.31 -15.68
N ILE A 39 -12.18 3.53 -14.97
CA ILE A 39 -11.22 4.06 -13.97
C ILE A 39 -9.99 4.64 -14.68
N GLY A 40 -9.82 5.97 -14.61
CA GLY A 40 -8.70 6.68 -15.22
C GLY A 40 -7.56 7.06 -14.27
N ASN A 41 -7.77 6.94 -12.96
CA ASN A 41 -6.85 7.35 -11.90
C ASN A 41 -5.95 6.21 -11.39
N LEU A 42 -5.78 5.14 -12.17
CA LEU A 42 -5.01 3.96 -11.80
C LEU A 42 -3.87 3.70 -12.79
N ARG A 43 -2.65 3.54 -12.27
CA ARG A 43 -1.46 3.09 -13.03
C ARG A 43 -0.90 1.82 -12.40
N VAL A 44 -0.31 0.94 -13.21
CA VAL A 44 0.20 -0.36 -12.72
C VAL A 44 1.60 -0.65 -13.27
N TYR A 45 2.50 -1.08 -12.39
CA TYR A 45 3.79 -1.66 -12.74
C TYR A 45 3.73 -3.18 -12.63
N ALA A 46 4.26 -3.87 -13.64
CA ALA A 46 4.33 -5.33 -13.72
C ALA A 46 5.73 -5.87 -13.34
N GLU A 47 6.35 -5.30 -12.30
CA GLU A 47 7.77 -5.48 -11.92
C GLU A 47 7.94 -5.55 -10.40
N ASP A 48 9.17 -5.83 -9.93
CA ASP A 48 9.50 -5.90 -8.51
C ASP A 48 9.28 -4.54 -7.81
N ALA A 49 8.62 -4.58 -6.65
CA ALA A 49 8.28 -3.38 -5.89
C ALA A 49 9.50 -2.62 -5.39
N VAL A 50 10.59 -3.30 -5.03
CA VAL A 50 11.81 -2.64 -4.56
C VAL A 50 12.43 -1.83 -5.71
N ASP A 51 12.51 -2.41 -6.91
CA ASP A 51 13.11 -1.77 -8.07
C ASP A 51 12.28 -0.56 -8.54
N VAL A 52 10.95 -0.71 -8.57
CA VAL A 52 10.05 0.40 -8.93
C VAL A 52 10.17 1.54 -7.91
N LEU A 53 10.17 1.24 -6.61
CA LEU A 53 10.28 2.26 -5.57
C LEU A 53 11.64 2.97 -5.59
N SER A 54 12.73 2.27 -5.92
CA SER A 54 14.07 2.88 -5.95
C SER A 54 14.35 3.71 -7.20
N HIS A 55 13.77 3.35 -8.34
CA HIS A 55 14.11 3.97 -9.63
C HIS A 55 13.02 4.87 -10.22
N CYS A 56 11.75 4.61 -9.90
CA CYS A 56 10.63 5.26 -10.55
C CYS A 56 9.85 6.22 -9.64
N VAL A 57 10.09 6.18 -8.33
CA VAL A 57 9.38 7.02 -7.36
C VAL A 57 10.30 8.12 -6.83
N ALA A 58 9.86 9.37 -6.97
CA ALA A 58 10.59 10.51 -6.45
C ALA A 58 10.53 10.55 -4.90
N PRO A 59 11.58 11.04 -4.22
CA PRO A 59 11.53 11.32 -2.78
C PRO A 59 10.37 12.23 -2.41
N ALA A 60 9.81 12.04 -1.21
CA ALA A 60 8.70 12.83 -0.67
C ALA A 60 7.53 13.06 -1.66
N SER A 61 7.16 12.03 -2.44
CA SER A 61 6.07 12.12 -3.42
C SER A 61 4.81 11.36 -3.00
N LEU A 62 4.95 10.35 -2.13
CA LEU A 62 3.87 9.45 -1.73
C LEU A 62 3.11 9.94 -0.49
N ASP A 63 1.79 9.88 -0.53
CA ASP A 63 0.92 10.22 0.61
C ASP A 63 0.59 9.03 1.51
N ALA A 64 0.55 7.83 0.93
CA ALA A 64 0.27 6.58 1.59
C ALA A 64 0.87 5.41 0.82
N VAL A 65 1.20 4.34 1.53
CA VAL A 65 1.65 3.06 0.95
C VAL A 65 0.87 1.94 1.60
N HIS A 66 0.26 1.10 0.78
CA HIS A 66 -0.52 -0.06 1.22
C HIS A 66 0.18 -1.33 0.76
N ILE A 67 0.56 -2.18 1.72
CA ILE A 67 1.15 -3.50 1.45
C ILE A 67 0.19 -4.55 2.00
N PHE A 68 -0.46 -5.26 1.08
CA PHE A 68 -1.42 -6.31 1.42
C PHE A 68 -0.76 -7.67 1.26
N PHE A 69 -0.84 -8.48 2.33
CA PHE A 69 -0.43 -9.88 2.35
C PHE A 69 0.96 -10.16 1.75
N PRO A 70 2.04 -9.51 2.24
CA PRO A 70 3.38 -9.86 1.79
C PRO A 70 3.69 -11.31 2.19
N ASP A 71 4.45 -12.02 1.34
CA ASP A 71 4.70 -13.45 1.52
C ASP A 71 5.16 -13.80 2.94
N PRO A 72 4.40 -14.65 3.67
CA PRO A 72 4.71 -15.00 5.04
C PRO A 72 5.82 -16.04 5.06
N TRP A 73 7.07 -15.59 5.03
CA TRP A 73 8.24 -16.45 5.14
C TRP A 73 8.42 -16.96 6.59
N HIS A 74 7.65 -18.00 6.97
CA HIS A 74 7.60 -18.54 8.34
C HIS A 74 8.91 -19.23 8.80
N LYS A 75 9.72 -19.76 7.88
CA LYS A 75 10.96 -20.47 8.22
C LYS A 75 12.09 -19.47 8.50
N LYS A 76 12.84 -19.63 9.60
CA LYS A 76 13.97 -18.74 9.98
C LYS A 76 14.95 -18.49 8.83
N ARG A 77 15.31 -19.53 8.06
CA ARG A 77 16.19 -19.40 6.88
C ARG A 77 15.65 -18.51 5.76
N HIS A 78 14.35 -18.24 5.72
CA HIS A 78 13.70 -17.40 4.71
C HIS A 78 13.40 -15.99 5.22
N HIS A 79 13.80 -15.61 6.45
CA HIS A 79 13.56 -14.26 6.97
C HIS A 79 14.15 -13.16 6.06
N LYS A 80 15.29 -13.42 5.41
CA LYS A 80 15.91 -12.49 4.46
C LYS A 80 15.09 -12.24 3.19
N ARG A 81 14.07 -13.05 2.91
CA ARG A 81 13.15 -12.90 1.77
C ARG A 81 11.91 -12.07 2.09
N ARG A 82 11.71 -11.67 3.35
CA ARG A 82 10.60 -10.81 3.73
C ARG A 82 10.80 -9.44 3.12
N LEU A 83 9.76 -8.92 2.44
CA LEU A 83 9.77 -7.56 1.92
C LEU A 83 9.89 -6.53 3.04
N ILE A 84 9.13 -6.72 4.12
CA ILE A 84 9.14 -5.83 5.28
C ILE A 84 10.38 -6.11 6.14
N GLN A 85 11.44 -5.35 5.85
CA GLN A 85 12.69 -5.31 6.61
C GLN A 85 13.02 -3.88 7.02
N PRO A 86 13.84 -3.65 8.07
CA PRO A 86 14.18 -2.31 8.53
C PRO A 86 14.73 -1.41 7.42
N LYS A 87 15.57 -1.95 6.52
CA LYS A 87 16.07 -1.22 5.36
C LYS A 87 14.93 -0.73 4.45
N PHE A 88 14.04 -1.64 4.04
CA PHE A 88 12.91 -1.33 3.18
C PHE A 88 11.98 -0.28 3.80
N VAL A 89 11.72 -0.36 5.11
CA VAL A 89 10.93 0.65 5.82
C VAL A 89 11.64 2.02 5.83
N GLY A 90 12.96 2.05 5.99
CA GLY A 90 13.76 3.26 5.88
C GLY A 90 13.70 3.89 4.50
N ASP A 91 13.88 3.08 3.45
CA ASP A 91 13.76 3.51 2.05
C ASP A 91 12.36 4.08 1.78
N LEU A 92 11.31 3.40 2.26
CA LEU A 92 9.93 3.85 2.12
C LEU A 92 9.68 5.20 2.80
N ALA A 93 10.26 5.40 3.98
CA ALA A 93 10.10 6.65 4.71
C ALA A 93 10.70 7.84 3.95
N HIS A 94 11.72 7.64 3.12
CA HIS A 94 12.27 8.69 2.27
C HIS A 94 11.34 9.09 1.11
N LEU A 95 10.50 8.17 0.64
CA LEU A 95 9.55 8.40 -0.44
C LEU A 95 8.26 9.09 0.03
N MET A 96 7.96 9.01 1.33
CA MET A 96 6.76 9.59 1.94
C MET A 96 6.87 11.11 2.11
N ARG A 97 5.81 11.85 1.76
CA ARG A 97 5.68 13.27 2.10
C ARG A 97 5.68 13.49 3.60
N GLU A 98 6.33 14.56 4.05
CA GLU A 98 6.16 15.04 5.42
C GLU A 98 4.75 15.61 5.57
N ARG A 99 3.92 14.96 6.39
CA ARG A 99 2.65 15.57 6.82
C ARG A 99 2.94 16.48 8.01
N VAL A 100 2.78 17.79 7.82
CA VAL A 100 2.58 18.71 8.94
C VAL A 100 1.22 18.36 9.54
N SER A 101 1.22 17.92 10.79
CA SER A 101 0.01 17.49 11.49
C SER A 101 -0.85 18.72 11.82
N SER A 102 -1.74 19.12 10.91
CA SER A 102 -2.84 20.04 11.20
C SER A 102 -4.16 19.26 11.12
N SER A 103 -4.67 18.89 12.31
CA SER A 103 -5.94 18.21 12.60
C SER A 103 -6.15 16.80 12.02
N CYS A 104 -6.25 15.83 12.92
CA CYS A 104 -6.54 14.43 12.65
C CYS A 104 -8.05 14.21 12.59
N ASP A 105 -8.66 14.34 11.41
CA ASP A 105 -10.09 14.08 11.19
C ASP A 105 -10.33 13.08 10.04
N ARG A 106 -9.75 11.88 10.13
CA ARG A 106 -10.34 10.65 9.54
C ARG A 106 -9.61 9.40 9.99
N LEU A 107 -10.21 8.65 10.92
CA LEU A 107 -9.82 7.30 11.28
C LEU A 107 -10.76 6.32 10.58
N ASP A 108 -10.51 6.04 9.30
CA ASP A 108 -11.18 4.92 8.64
C ASP A 108 -10.32 3.67 8.74
N THR A 109 -10.97 2.65 9.32
CA THR A 109 -10.41 1.36 9.67
C THR A 109 -10.28 0.52 8.41
N LEU A 110 -9.07 0.30 7.92
CA LEU A 110 -8.77 -0.83 7.04
C LEU A 110 -7.51 -1.56 7.53
N CYS A 111 -7.73 -2.83 7.85
CA CYS A 111 -6.74 -3.80 8.27
C CYS A 111 -5.64 -3.94 7.19
N GLY A 112 -4.48 -3.35 7.45
CA GLY A 112 -3.28 -3.41 6.61
C GLY A 112 -2.14 -2.76 7.38
N ALA A 113 -0.90 -3.24 7.21
CA ALA A 113 0.25 -2.69 7.92
C ALA A 113 0.47 -1.21 7.50
N TYR A 114 -0.09 -0.29 8.29
CA TYR A 114 -0.01 1.14 8.04
C TYR A 114 1.30 1.67 8.64
N VAL A 115 2.30 1.92 7.80
CA VAL A 115 3.54 2.56 8.24
C VAL A 115 3.29 4.07 8.32
N ARG A 116 2.82 4.53 9.48
CA ARG A 116 2.83 5.95 9.86
C ARG A 116 4.20 6.28 10.43
N ARG A 117 4.92 7.27 9.89
CA ARG A 117 6.13 7.80 10.55
C ARG A 117 5.69 8.33 11.92
N ALA A 118 6.29 7.79 12.97
CA ALA A 118 5.82 7.90 14.34
C ALA A 118 5.73 9.37 14.82
N GLY A 119 4.63 9.67 15.51
CA GLY A 119 4.34 10.97 16.16
C GLY A 119 3.04 10.99 16.96
N CYS A 120 2.07 10.12 16.64
CA CYS A 120 0.84 9.99 17.43
C CYS A 120 0.92 8.79 18.39
N ARG A 121 0.74 9.04 19.69
CA ARG A 121 0.52 7.98 20.69
C ARG A 121 -0.77 7.23 20.32
N ALA A 122 -0.63 5.99 19.88
CA ALA A 122 -1.77 5.09 19.72
C ALA A 122 -2.14 4.50 21.09
N THR A 123 -3.25 4.95 21.67
CA THR A 123 -3.91 4.21 22.76
C THR A 123 -4.67 3.03 22.15
N ALA A 124 -4.20 1.82 22.44
CA ALA A 124 -4.85 0.59 21.98
C ALA A 124 -6.09 0.29 22.84
N HIS A 125 -7.28 0.53 22.30
CA HIS A 125 -8.50 -0.09 22.84
C HIS A 125 -8.85 -1.33 22.01
N GLN A 126 -8.55 -2.51 22.57
CA GLN A 126 -9.05 -3.78 22.04
C GLN A 126 -10.56 -3.88 22.32
N ARG A 127 -11.39 -3.89 21.28
CA ARG A 127 -12.75 -4.45 21.38
C ARG A 127 -12.89 -5.61 20.41
N ARG A 128 -13.40 -6.71 20.96
CA ARG A 128 -13.53 -8.05 20.39
C ARG A 128 -14.63 -8.08 19.33
N TRP A 129 -14.33 -8.52 18.12
CA TRP A 129 -15.30 -8.70 17.04
C TRP A 129 -16.17 -9.96 17.27
N ARG A 130 -17.48 -9.87 17.05
CA ARG A 130 -18.42 -11.01 16.93
C ARG A 130 -19.16 -10.87 15.59
N PRO A 131 -19.25 -11.94 14.77
CA PRO A 131 -20.09 -11.93 13.57
C PRO A 131 -21.58 -12.16 13.90
N PRO A 132 -22.49 -11.89 12.94
CA PRO A 132 -23.95 -12.01 13.11
C PRO A 132 -24.40 -13.44 13.41
#